data_AF-A0A9P7YAZ5-F1
#
_entry.id   AF-A0A9P7YAZ5-F1
#
_cell.length_a   1.000
_cell.length_b   1.000
_cell.length_c   1.000
_cell.angle_alpha   90.00
_cell.angle_beta   90.00
_cell.angle_gamma   90.00
#
_symmetry.space_group_name_H-M   'P 1'
#
loop_
_entity.id
_entity.type
_entity.pdbx_description
1 polymer ?
#
loop_
_entity_poly.entity_id
_entity_poly.type
_entity_poly.pdbx_seq_one_letter_code
_entity_poly.pdbx_strand_id
1 'polypeptide(L)'
;IQQAPLQLYCSALVFAPEKSIVRETFKKCIPAWIQRKPRVQEYWSALLQTLEGHSSSVFSVAFSPDGKQVVSGSGDNTVRLWDAATGVAL
;
A
#
# COMPACT_ATOMS: atom_id res chain seq x y z
N ILE A 1 -21.10 -8.18 10.12
CA ILE A 1 -19.66 -8.13 9.75
C ILE A 1 -19.45 -9.24 8.73
N GLN A 2 -19.46 -8.89 7.44
CA GLN A 2 -19.37 -9.86 6.36
C GLN A 2 -17.95 -10.46 6.34
N GLN A 3 -17.90 -11.76 6.54
CA GLN A 3 -16.70 -12.57 6.43
C GLN A 3 -16.33 -12.63 4.95
N ALA A 4 -15.51 -11.70 4.46
CA ALA A 4 -14.90 -11.84 3.15
C ALA A 4 -14.13 -13.18 3.14
N PRO A 5 -14.30 -14.03 2.12
CA PRO A 5 -13.72 -15.37 2.14
C PRO A 5 -12.20 -15.24 2.15
N LEU A 6 -11.53 -15.97 3.04
CA LEU A 6 -10.06 -16.07 3.15
C LEU A 6 -9.35 -16.23 1.77
N GLN A 7 -10.05 -16.77 0.77
CA GLN A 7 -9.60 -16.89 -0.62
C GLN A 7 -9.20 -15.55 -1.27
N LEU A 8 -9.83 -14.43 -0.91
CA LEU A 8 -9.48 -13.12 -1.46
C LEU A 8 -8.09 -12.65 -0.97
N TYR A 9 -7.72 -13.01 0.27
CA TYR A 9 -6.41 -12.70 0.82
C TYR A 9 -5.30 -13.57 0.23
N CYS A 10 -5.55 -14.87 0.03
CA CYS A 10 -4.55 -15.77 -0.55
C CYS A 10 -4.27 -15.47 -2.03
N SER A 11 -5.26 -14.99 -2.79
CA SER A 11 -5.05 -14.57 -4.18
C SER A 11 -4.24 -13.27 -4.25
N ALA A 12 -4.53 -12.29 -3.40
CA ALA A 12 -3.75 -11.05 -3.28
C ALA A 12 -2.28 -11.30 -2.87
N LEU A 13 -2.03 -12.28 -1.99
CA LEU A 13 -0.68 -12.66 -1.55
C LEU A 13 0.23 -13.05 -2.72
N VAL A 14 -0.32 -13.68 -3.76
CA VAL A 14 0.44 -14.12 -4.93
C VAL A 14 0.90 -12.94 -5.79
N PHE A 15 0.30 -11.76 -5.62
CA PHE A 15 0.69 -10.51 -6.27
C PHE A 15 1.67 -9.66 -5.45
N ALA A 16 1.89 -9.96 -4.17
CA ALA A 16 2.91 -9.29 -3.37
C ALA A 16 4.33 -9.66 -3.87
N PRO A 17 5.32 -8.75 -3.77
CA PRO A 17 6.68 -8.99 -4.24
C PRO A 17 7.31 -10.22 -3.61
N GLU A 18 8.12 -10.94 -4.39
CA GLU A 18 8.58 -12.29 -4.02
C GLU A 18 9.36 -12.34 -2.71
N LYS A 19 10.16 -11.31 -2.44
CA LYS A 19 11.03 -11.18 -1.26
C LYS A 19 10.46 -10.19 -0.23
N SER A 20 9.19 -9.80 -0.35
CA SER A 20 8.54 -8.95 0.66
C SER A 20 8.30 -9.72 1.96
N ILE A 21 8.29 -8.99 3.09
CA ILE A 21 7.99 -9.58 4.41
C ILE A 21 6.67 -10.35 4.39
N VAL A 22 5.62 -9.78 3.79
CA VAL A 22 4.30 -10.43 3.66
C VAL A 22 4.41 -11.74 2.89
N ARG A 23 5.16 -11.76 1.78
CA ARG A 23 5.33 -12.96 0.96
C ARG A 23 6.08 -14.06 1.70
N GLU A 24 7.11 -13.72 2.47
CA GLU A 24 7.86 -14.67 3.30
C GLU A 24 7.02 -15.18 4.48
N THR A 25 6.34 -14.29 5.21
CA THR A 25 5.49 -14.65 6.37
C THR A 25 4.37 -15.60 5.98
N PHE A 26 3.70 -15.36 4.85
CA PHE A 26 2.53 -16.14 4.44
C PHE A 26 2.82 -17.15 3.33
N LYS A 27 4.10 -17.45 3.04
CA LYS A 27 4.50 -18.38 1.96
C LYS A 27 3.77 -19.72 2.01
N LYS A 28 3.51 -20.25 3.21
CA LYS A 28 2.79 -21.52 3.44
C LYS A 28 1.29 -21.46 3.12
N CYS A 29 0.71 -20.26 3.05
CA CYS A 29 -0.70 -20.04 2.72
C CYS A 29 -0.95 -19.95 1.20
N ILE A 30 0.11 -19.92 0.38
CA ILE A 30 -0.02 -19.92 -1.08
C ILE A 30 -0.54 -21.30 -1.51
N PRO A 31 -1.71 -21.39 -2.16
CA PRO A 31 -2.29 -22.67 -2.54
C PRO A 31 -1.39 -23.44 -3.51
N ALA A 32 -1.20 -24.74 -3.25
CA ALA A 32 -0.35 -25.62 -4.06
C ALA A 32 -0.84 -25.80 -5.51
N TRP A 33 -2.12 -25.51 -5.79
CA TRP A 33 -2.68 -25.58 -7.15
C TRP A 33 -2.17 -24.44 -8.05
N ILE A 34 -1.58 -23.38 -7.50
CA ILE A 34 -0.95 -22.29 -8.26
C ILE A 34 0.46 -22.73 -8.67
N GLN A 35 0.54 -23.46 -9.79
CA GLN A 35 1.79 -23.97 -10.34
C GLN A 35 2.63 -22.87 -11.00
N ARG A 36 1.97 -21.84 -11.55
CA ARG A 36 2.62 -20.72 -12.24
C ARG A 36 2.40 -19.43 -11.46
N LYS A 37 3.47 -18.93 -10.84
CA LYS A 37 3.44 -17.62 -10.18
C LYS A 37 3.43 -16.51 -11.23
N PRO A 38 2.65 -15.44 -11.04
CA PRO A 38 2.75 -14.26 -11.88
C PRO A 38 4.14 -13.66 -11.71
N ARG A 39 4.68 -13.10 -12.80
CA ARG A 39 5.93 -12.34 -12.75
C ARG A 39 5.65 -11.04 -12.00
N VAL A 40 6.05 -10.98 -10.73
CA VAL A 40 5.94 -9.81 -9.86
C VAL A 40 7.33 -9.25 -9.56
N GLN A 41 7.39 -8.06 -8.99
CA GLN A 41 8.65 -7.44 -8.57
C GLN A 41 9.31 -8.29 -7.48
N GLU A 42 10.64 -8.28 -7.39
CA GLU A 42 11.34 -9.02 -6.33
C GLU A 42 11.11 -8.38 -4.95
N TYR A 43 11.11 -7.06 -4.90
CA TYR A 43 10.87 -6.27 -3.68
C TYR A 43 9.73 -5.30 -3.93
N TRP A 44 9.13 -4.79 -2.86
CA TRP A 44 8.37 -3.54 -2.98
C TRP A 44 9.32 -2.50 -3.57
N SER A 45 8.87 -1.77 -4.58
CA SER A 45 9.61 -0.61 -5.06
C SER A 45 9.93 0.26 -3.86
N ALA A 46 11.23 0.43 -3.58
CA ALA A 46 11.70 1.37 -2.56
C ALA A 46 11.06 2.74 -2.84
N LEU A 47 10.63 3.43 -1.77
CA LEU A 47 10.03 4.78 -1.76
C LEU A 47 9.68 5.32 -3.15
N LEU A 48 8.43 5.12 -3.60
CA LEU A 48 8.00 5.58 -4.92
C LEU A 48 8.06 7.11 -5.05
N GLN A 49 7.70 7.82 -3.98
CA GLN A 49 7.61 9.27 -3.98
C GLN A 49 7.58 9.85 -2.56
N THR A 50 8.21 11.01 -2.39
CA THR A 50 8.08 11.84 -1.18
C THR A 50 7.07 12.95 -1.45
N LEU A 51 6.09 13.11 -0.56
CA LEU A 51 5.13 14.20 -0.61
C LEU A 51 5.72 15.43 0.10
N GLU A 52 6.37 16.29 -0.68
CA GLU A 52 7.04 17.49 -0.17
C GLU A 52 6.08 18.68 -0.14
N GLY A 53 6.05 19.41 0.98
CA GLY A 53 5.29 20.66 1.07
C GLY A 53 5.00 21.14 2.49
N HIS A 54 4.94 20.23 3.46
CA HIS A 54 4.83 20.63 4.86
C HIS A 54 6.14 21.25 5.36
N SER A 55 6.04 22.36 6.09
CA SER A 55 7.21 23.06 6.66
C SER A 55 7.53 22.62 8.09
N SER A 56 6.75 21.68 8.65
CA SER A 56 6.92 21.10 9.97
C SER A 56 6.50 19.62 9.98
N SER A 57 6.71 18.94 11.10
CA SER A 57 6.42 17.51 11.27
C SER A 57 4.97 17.16 10.92
N VAL A 58 4.81 16.13 10.09
CA VAL A 58 3.49 15.53 9.80
C VAL A 58 3.12 14.60 10.94
N PHE A 59 1.98 14.85 11.58
CA PHE A 59 1.51 14.07 12.72
C PHE A 59 0.41 13.07 12.36
N SER A 60 -0.27 13.27 11.23
CA SER A 60 -1.38 12.42 10.81
C SER A 60 -1.46 12.30 9.29
N VAL A 61 -1.86 11.12 8.82
CA VAL A 61 -2.11 10.81 7.41
C VAL A 61 -3.36 9.92 7.32
N ALA A 62 -4.24 10.21 6.36
CA ALA A 62 -5.43 9.40 6.09
C ALA A 62 -5.64 9.24 4.57
N PHE A 63 -6.08 8.05 4.16
CA PHE A 63 -6.53 7.80 2.78
C PHE A 63 -8.03 8.06 2.66
N SER A 64 -8.47 8.53 1.49
CA SER A 64 -9.88 8.53 1.14
C SER A 64 -10.42 7.09 1.05
N PRO A 65 -11.72 6.86 1.29
CA PRO A 65 -12.31 5.52 1.18
C PRO A 65 -12.16 4.86 -0.20
N ASP A 66 -12.06 5.68 -1.26
CA ASP A 66 -11.83 5.22 -2.64
C ASP A 66 -10.34 5.07 -2.99
N GLY A 67 -9.42 5.40 -2.07
CA GLY A 67 -7.98 5.28 -2.22
C GLY A 67 -7.35 6.25 -3.23
N LYS A 68 -8.10 7.23 -3.74
CA LYS A 68 -7.60 8.18 -4.74
C LYS A 68 -6.90 9.39 -4.15
N GLN A 69 -7.16 9.68 -2.87
CA GLN A 69 -6.63 10.87 -2.21
C GLN A 69 -5.97 10.50 -0.90
N VAL A 70 -4.97 11.30 -0.53
CA VAL A 70 -4.31 11.29 0.77
C VAL A 70 -4.46 12.66 1.40
N VAL A 71 -4.78 12.70 2.69
CA VAL A 71 -4.76 13.92 3.49
C VAL A 71 -3.65 13.79 4.53
N SER A 72 -2.84 14.84 4.68
CA SER A 72 -1.83 14.95 5.73
C SER A 72 -2.05 16.18 6.60
N GLY A 73 -1.88 16.03 7.92
CA GLY A 73 -1.93 17.12 8.89
C GLY A 73 -0.57 17.33 9.56
N SER A 74 -0.13 18.58 9.66
CA SER A 74 1.20 18.94 10.15
C SER A 74 1.17 19.99 11.27
N GLY A 75 2.25 20.06 12.03
CA GLY A 75 2.54 21.14 12.99
C GLY A 75 2.77 22.50 12.35
N ASP A 76 2.75 22.63 11.02
CA ASP A 76 2.77 23.90 10.31
C ASP A 76 1.40 24.59 10.25
N ASN A 77 0.41 24.06 10.98
CA ASN A 77 -0.98 24.50 11.03
C ASN A 77 -1.73 24.35 9.70
N THR A 78 -1.26 23.48 8.80
CA THR A 78 -1.92 23.19 7.53
C THR A 78 -2.35 21.74 7.41
N VAL A 79 -3.38 21.54 6.59
CA VAL A 79 -3.80 20.24 6.07
C VAL A 79 -3.58 20.26 4.56
N ARG A 80 -2.93 19.25 4.01
CA ARG A 80 -2.66 19.12 2.57
C ARG A 80 -3.37 17.91 1.99
N LEU A 81 -3.86 18.06 0.77
CA LEU A 81 -4.49 17.00 -0.02
C LEU A 81 -3.56 16.60 -1.15
N TRP A 82 -3.50 15.30 -1.44
CA TRP A 82 -2.62 14.74 -2.46
C TRP A 82 -3.38 13.73 -3.30
N ASP A 83 -3.02 13.64 -4.58
CA ASP A 83 -3.40 12.52 -5.42
C ASP A 83 -2.58 11.27 -5.02
N ALA A 84 -3.25 10.17 -4.69
CA ALA A 84 -2.60 8.98 -4.15
C ALA A 84 -1.77 8.21 -5.19
N ALA A 85 -2.06 8.37 -6.48
CA ALA A 85 -1.38 7.64 -7.56
C ALA A 85 -0.12 8.37 -8.03
N THR A 86 -0.17 9.71 -8.05
CA THR A 86 0.88 10.57 -8.62
C THR A 86 1.63 11.39 -7.58
N GLY A 87 1.15 11.41 -6.32
CA GLY A 87 1.71 12.19 -5.22
C GLY A 87 1.73 13.70 -5.45
N VAL A 88 0.96 14.21 -6.41
CA VAL A 88 0.83 15.64 -6.69
C VAL A 88 -0.09 16.28 -5.65
N ALA A 89 0.28 17.46 -5.15
CA ALA A 89 -0.58 18.25 -4.27
C ALA A 89 -1.83 18.73 -5.03
N LEU A 90 -3.00 18.56 -4.41
CA LEU A 90 -4.31 18.95 -4.94
C LEU A 90 -4.80 20.27 -4.34
#